data_AF-A0A497PGV9-F1
#
_entry.id   AF-A0A497PGV9-F1
#
_cell.length_a   1.000
_cell.length_b   1.000
_cell.length_c   1.000
_cell.angle_alpha   90.00
_cell.angle_beta   90.00
_cell.angle_gamma   90.00
#
_symmetry.space_group_name_H-M   'P 1'
#
loop_
_entity.id
_entity.type
_entity.pdbx_description
1 polymer ?
#
loop_
_entity_poly.entity_id
_entity_poly.type
_entity_poly.pdbx_seq_one_letter_code
_entity_poly.pdbx_strand_id
1 'polypeptide(L)' 'MQFKDYDANKIADKLKQVLEFEAKYGENDTSRGWKKWCNDINYRKSEWQWRQSIAKSHAYKHNITSN' A
#
# COMPACT_ATOMS: atom_id res chain seq x y z
N MET A 1 6.10 17.09 -0.13
CA MET A 1 5.44 16.17 0.82
C MET A 1 6.43 15.08 1.16
N GLN A 2 6.78 14.92 2.44
CA GLN A 2 7.74 13.90 2.89
C GLN A 2 7.04 12.54 2.96
N PHE A 3 7.75 11.46 2.60
CA PHE A 3 7.20 10.11 2.68
C PHE A 3 6.78 9.80 4.12
N LYS A 4 5.54 9.34 4.29
CA LYS A 4 5.00 8.86 5.56
C LYS A 4 4.57 7.41 5.35
N ASP A 5 5.35 6.47 5.90
CA ASP A 5 5.01 5.04 5.85
C ASP A 5 3.82 4.72 6.78
N TYR A 6 3.32 3.50 6.66
CA TYR A 6 2.36 2.93 7.60
C TYR A 6 3.02 2.67 8.97
N ASP A 7 2.18 2.62 10.00
CA ASP A 7 2.61 2.22 11.35
C ASP A 7 3.21 0.81 11.31
N ALA A 8 4.37 0.63 11.94
CA ALA A 8 5.07 -0.66 11.96
C ALA A 8 4.21 -1.78 12.56
N ASN A 9 3.40 -1.47 13.58
CA ASN A 9 2.49 -2.46 14.19
C ASN A 9 1.42 -2.92 13.20
N LYS A 10 0.88 -1.99 12.39
CA LYS A 10 -0.12 -2.32 11.36
C LYS A 10 0.47 -3.19 10.25
N ILE A 11 1.71 -2.96 9.88
CA ILE A 11 2.42 -3.79 8.90
C ILE A 11 2.66 -5.20 9.47
N ALA A 12 3.06 -5.29 10.74
CA ALA A 12 3.26 -6.57 11.42
C ALA A 12 1.95 -7.37 11.57
N ASP A 13 0.85 -6.72 11.97
CA ASP A 13 -0.47 -7.35 12.07
C ASP A 13 -0.94 -7.87 10.71
N LYS A 14 -0.75 -7.09 9.63
CA LYS A 14 -1.05 -7.51 8.25
C LYS A 14 -0.21 -8.72 7.88
N LEU A 15 1.10 -8.71 8.15
CA LEU A 15 1.98 -9.84 7.87
C LEU A 15 1.53 -11.10 8.61
N LYS A 16 1.13 -10.98 9.88
CA LYS A 16 0.58 -12.08 10.66
C LYS A 16 -0.69 -12.66 10.02
N GLN A 17 -1.63 -11.81 9.61
CA GLN A 17 -2.84 -12.27 8.91
C GLN A 17 -2.52 -13.00 7.60
N VAL A 18 -1.54 -12.51 6.83
CA VAL A 18 -1.11 -13.17 5.59
C VAL A 18 -0.54 -14.57 5.89
N LEU A 19 0.30 -14.68 6.92
CA LEU A 19 0.87 -15.96 7.33
C LEU A 19 -0.20 -16.95 7.83
N GLU A 20 -1.16 -16.47 8.62
CA GLU A 20 -2.29 -17.28 9.10
C GLU A 20 -3.19 -17.74 7.93
N PHE A 21 -3.39 -16.86 6.95
CA PHE A 21 -4.13 -17.21 5.73
C PHE A 21 -3.40 -18.27 4.91
N GLU A 22 -2.09 -18.11 4.68
CA GLU A 22 -1.26 -19.10 3.98
C GLU A 22 -1.23 -20.45 4.70
N ALA A 23 -1.18 -20.45 6.03
CA ALA A 23 -1.23 -21.67 6.83
C ALA A 23 -2.57 -22.41 6.72
N LYS A 24 -3.68 -21.68 6.54
CA LYS A 24 -5.03 -22.25 6.47
C LYS A 24 -5.45 -22.70 5.07
N TYR A 25 -5.09 -21.92 4.04
CA TYR A 25 -5.59 -22.09 2.67
C TYR A 25 -4.49 -22.46 1.67
N GLY A 26 -3.21 -22.44 2.08
CA GLY A 26 -2.07 -22.57 1.20
C GLY A 26 -1.62 -21.23 0.62
N GLU A 27 -0.39 -21.21 0.09
CA GLU A 27 0.16 -20.05 -0.59
C GLU A 27 -0.59 -19.77 -1.89
N ASN A 28 -0.95 -18.51 -2.13
CA ASN A 28 -1.47 -18.07 -3.41
C ASN A 28 -0.75 -16.79 -3.89
N ASP A 29 -0.95 -16.43 -5.15
CA ASP A 29 -0.26 -15.27 -5.74
C ASP A 29 -0.59 -13.96 -5.01
N THR A 30 -1.82 -13.86 -4.48
CA THR A 30 -2.28 -12.70 -3.70
C THR A 30 -1.56 -12.59 -2.35
N SER A 31 -1.43 -13.69 -1.61
CA SER A 31 -0.76 -13.75 -0.31
C SER A 31 0.72 -13.47 -0.46
N ARG A 32 1.36 -14.00 -1.52
CA ARG A 32 2.74 -13.68 -1.89
C ARG A 32 2.93 -12.18 -2.14
N GLY A 33 1.99 -11.56 -2.87
CA GLY A 33 1.97 -10.11 -3.10
C GLY A 33 1.86 -9.31 -1.80
N TRP A 34 0.96 -9.71 -0.90
CA TRP A 34 0.79 -9.06 0.41
C TRP A 34 2.02 -9.23 1.30
N LYS A 35 2.64 -10.41 1.30
CA LYS A 35 3.86 -10.70 2.05
C LYS A 35 5.03 -9.84 1.57
N LYS A 36 5.17 -9.67 0.24
CA LYS A 36 6.15 -8.75 -0.35
C LYS A 36 5.88 -7.31 0.07
N TRP A 37 4.63 -6.86 0.02
CA TRP A 37 4.23 -5.51 0.44
C TRP A 37 4.59 -5.21 1.91
N CYS A 38 4.39 -6.18 2.81
CA CYS A 38 4.76 -6.02 4.22
C CYS A 38 6.28 -5.93 4.43
N ASN A 39 7.07 -6.65 3.65
CA ASN A 39 8.53 -6.73 3.83
C ASN A 39 9.32 -5.67 3.04
N ASP A 40 8.75 -5.06 2.00
CA ASP A 40 9.45 -4.14 1.12
C ASP A 40 9.03 -2.66 1.34
N ILE A 41 9.88 -1.91 2.03
CA ILE A 41 9.67 -0.47 2.27
C ILE A 41 9.75 0.36 0.99
N ASN A 42 10.57 -0.04 0.00
CA ASN A 42 10.69 0.69 -1.27
C ASN A 42 9.42 0.54 -2.10
N TYR A 43 8.81 -0.64 -2.04
CA TYR A 43 7.51 -0.88 -2.66
C TYR A 43 6.44 0.05 -2.06
N ARG A 44 6.32 0.11 -0.73
CA ARG A 44 5.36 1.00 -0.05
C ARG A 44 5.63 2.48 -0.34
N LYS A 45 6.90 2.88 -0.43
CA LYS A 45 7.29 4.24 -0.80
C LYS A 45 6.83 4.62 -2.21
N SER A 46 7.03 3.73 -3.17
CA SER A 46 6.60 3.94 -4.57
C SER A 46 5.08 4.07 -4.66
N GLU A 47 4.35 3.21 -3.94
CA GLU A 47 2.89 3.29 -3.86
C GLU A 47 2.41 4.61 -3.25
N TRP A 48 3.04 5.04 -2.15
CA TRP A 48 2.73 6.32 -1.52
C TRP A 48 2.94 7.49 -2.48
N GLN A 49 4.06 7.52 -3.21
CA GLN A 49 4.35 8.57 -4.19
C GLN A 49 3.33 8.58 -5.33
N TRP A 50 2.93 7.40 -5.82
CA TRP A 50 1.90 7.26 -6.83
C TRP A 50 0.54 7.79 -6.33
N ARG A 51 0.14 7.46 -5.10
CA ARG A 51 -1.09 7.98 -4.47
C ARG A 51 -1.08 9.51 -4.38
N GLN A 52 0.07 10.11 -4.03
CA GLN A 52 0.21 11.58 -4.02
C GLN A 52 0.08 12.19 -5.43
N SER A 53 0.63 11.53 -6.45
CA SER A 53 0.50 11.95 -7.84
C SER A 53 -0.96 11.95 -8.31
N ILE A 54 -1.70 10.90 -7.98
CA ILE A 54 -3.14 10.78 -8.29
C ILE A 54 -3.96 11.84 -7.56
N ALA A 55 -3.70 12.06 -6.26
CA ALA A 55 -4.40 13.09 -5.49
C ALA A 55 -4.21 14.48 -6.10
N LYS A 56 -2.99 14.82 -6.52
CA LYS A 56 -2.70 16.06 -7.25
C LYS A 56 -3.46 16.14 -8.58
N SER A 57 -3.50 15.05 -9.34
CA SER A 57 -4.24 15.02 -10.62
C SER A 57 -5.75 15.23 -10.43
N HIS A 58 -6.34 14.63 -9.39
CA HIS A 58 -7.77 14.84 -9.09
C HIS A 58 -8.06 16.26 -8.61
N ALA A 59 -7.21 16.83 -7.76
CA ALA A 59 -7.32 18.22 -7.33
C ALA A 59 -7.22 19.19 -8.52
N TYR A 60 -6.30 18.93 -9.47
CA TYR A 60 -6.19 19.71 -10.70
C TYR A 60 -7.45 19.64 -11.56
N LYS A 61 -8.01 18.44 -11.77
CA LYS A 61 -9.26 18.26 -12.53
C LYS A 61 -10.44 19.00 -11.88
N HIS A 62 -10.57 18.93 -10.56
CA HIS A 62 -11.66 19.62 -9.85
C HIS A 62 -11.57 21.15 -9.98
N ASN A 63 -10.36 21.72 -10.03
CA ASN A 63 -10.18 23.16 -10.24
C ASN A 63 -10.49 23.61 -11.68
N ILE A 64 -10.35 22.75 -12.68
CA ILE A 64 -10.70 23.08 -14.07
C ILE A 64 -12.22 23.01 -14.28
N THR A 65 -12.90 22.04 -13.67
CA THR A 65 -14.35 21.86 -13.85
C THR A 65 -15.19 22.88 -13.07
N SER A 66 -14.57 23.65 -12.16
CA SER A 66 -15.25 24.70 -11.36
C SER A 66 -15.06 26.12 -11.92
N ASN A 67 -14.47 26.29 -13.10
CA ASN A 67 -14.21 27.58 -13.75
C ASN A 67 -15.05 27.76 -15.02
#